data_AF-A0A922NKY3-F1
#
_entry.id   AF-A0A922NKY3-F1
#
_cell.length_a   1.000
_cell.length_b   1.000
_cell.length_c   1.000
_cell.angle_alpha   90.00
_cell.angle_beta   90.00
_cell.angle_gamma   90.00
#
_symmetry.space_group_name_H-M   'P 1'
#
loop_
_entity.id
_entity.type
_entity.pdbx_description
1 polymer ?
#
loop_
_entity_poly.entity_id
_entity_poly.type
_entity_poly.pdbx_seq_one_letter_code
_entity_poly.pdbx_strand_id
1 'polypeptide(L)'
;MHKWRNGGDGGDGELPELLPEGLIWRIASSLVTACQILHYGQASQGEVQHTTPGWKPIKHNDIKINNIFMKPAVQEGEFPTFVLSDFGESFTDLAGTEDVKSDNPDEYTLDADIALLPPDTDTSTPT
;
A
#
# COMPACT_ATOMS: atom_id res chain seq x y z
N MET A 1 -0.17 -18.67 -26.00
CA MET A 1 -0.34 -17.55 -26.97
C MET A 1 -1.68 -16.89 -26.68
N HIS A 2 -1.69 -15.82 -25.87
CA HIS A 2 -2.92 -15.10 -25.56
C HIS A 2 -3.01 -13.86 -26.44
N LYS A 3 -3.99 -13.88 -27.34
CA LYS A 3 -4.26 -12.84 -28.32
C LYS A 3 -5.15 -11.80 -27.65
N TRP A 4 -4.58 -10.65 -27.28
CA TRP A 4 -5.37 -9.49 -26.90
C TRP A 4 -5.99 -8.93 -28.19
N ARG A 5 -7.31 -8.93 -28.28
CA ARG A 5 -8.04 -8.38 -29.44
C ARG A 5 -8.10 -6.86 -29.25
N ASN A 6 -7.29 -6.14 -30.00
CA ASN A 6 -7.47 -4.71 -30.22
C ASN A 6 -8.75 -4.47 -31.04
N GLY A 7 -9.58 -3.55 -30.55
CA GLY A 7 -10.76 -2.99 -31.22
C GLY A 7 -11.36 -1.98 -30.25
N GLY A 8 -11.47 -0.69 -30.54
CA GLY A 8 -11.90 -0.17 -31.83
C GLY A 8 -13.39 -0.43 -32.05
N ASP A 9 -14.19 -0.52 -30.99
CA ASP A 9 -15.64 -0.40 -31.02
C ASP A 9 -16.11 -0.07 -29.61
N GLY A 10 -17.10 0.80 -29.46
CA GLY A 10 -17.69 1.20 -28.18
C GLY A 10 -18.56 0.09 -27.57
N GLY A 11 -18.14 -1.16 -27.69
CA GLY A 11 -18.79 -2.33 -27.13
C GLY A 11 -18.57 -2.34 -25.63
N ASP A 12 -19.70 -2.41 -24.93
CA ASP A 12 -19.96 -2.92 -23.59
C ASP A 12 -19.33 -4.30 -23.32
N GLY A 13 -18.04 -4.45 -23.58
CA GLY A 13 -17.27 -5.65 -23.33
C GLY A 13 -17.37 -6.00 -21.86
N GLU A 14 -18.18 -7.00 -21.56
CA GLU A 14 -18.35 -7.56 -20.23
C GLU A 14 -16.95 -7.83 -19.67
N LEU A 15 -16.62 -7.18 -18.54
CA LEU A 15 -15.35 -7.38 -17.89
C LEU A 15 -15.22 -8.86 -17.53
N PRO A 16 -14.06 -9.49 -17.75
CA PRO A 16 -13.89 -10.89 -17.42
C PRO A 16 -14.18 -11.11 -15.92
N GLU A 17 -14.95 -12.15 -15.62
CA GLU A 17 -15.35 -12.50 -14.24
C GLU A 17 -14.15 -12.73 -13.32
N LEU A 18 -13.01 -13.13 -13.90
CA LEU A 18 -11.74 -13.33 -13.21
C LEU A 18 -10.62 -12.52 -13.87
N LEU A 19 -9.80 -11.90 -13.03
CA LEU A 19 -8.59 -11.22 -13.49
C LEU A 19 -7.52 -12.25 -13.88
N PRO A 20 -6.79 -12.05 -14.99
CA PRO A 20 -5.65 -12.89 -15.33
C PRO A 20 -4.60 -12.85 -14.22
N GLU A 21 -4.05 -14.01 -13.85
CA GLU A 21 -3.04 -14.12 -12.79
C GLU A 21 -1.84 -13.18 -13.03
N GLY A 22 -1.36 -13.10 -14.27
CA GLY A 22 -0.25 -12.19 -14.63
C GLY A 22 -0.55 -10.72 -14.36
N LEU A 23 -1.82 -10.30 -14.45
CA LEU A 23 -2.23 -8.95 -14.12
C LEU A 23 -2.17 -8.70 -12.60
N ILE A 24 -2.62 -9.68 -11.80
CA ILE A 24 -2.55 -9.63 -10.33
C ILE A 24 -1.09 -9.49 -9.90
N TRP A 25 -0.20 -10.32 -10.45
CA TRP A 25 1.23 -10.21 -10.19
C TRP A 25 1.81 -8.85 -10.57
N ARG A 26 1.35 -8.27 -11.69
CA ARG A 26 1.80 -6.95 -12.12
C ARG A 26 1.37 -5.85 -11.14
N ILE A 27 0.12 -5.89 -10.68
CA ILE A 27 -0.40 -4.96 -9.67
C ILE A 27 0.43 -5.08 -8.38
N ALA A 28 0.55 -6.30 -7.85
CA ALA A 28 1.30 -6.55 -6.63
C ALA A 28 2.76 -6.07 -6.74
N SER A 29 3.44 -6.39 -7.84
CA SER A 29 4.83 -5.98 -8.07
C SER A 29 4.98 -4.45 -8.14
N SER A 30 4.06 -3.77 -8.82
CA SER A 30 4.05 -2.30 -8.89
C SER A 30 3.83 -1.66 -7.53
N LEU A 31 2.92 -2.20 -6.71
CA LEU A 31 2.66 -1.69 -5.36
C LEU A 31 3.84 -1.93 -4.42
N VAL A 32 4.46 -3.12 -4.46
CA VAL A 32 5.68 -3.41 -3.68
C VAL A 32 6.79 -2.44 -4.05
N THR A 33 6.98 -2.19 -5.35
CA THR A 33 7.98 -1.23 -5.85
C THR A 33 7.67 0.19 -5.34
N ALA A 34 6.41 0.61 -5.37
CA ALA A 34 6.00 1.91 -4.83
C ALA A 34 6.27 2.00 -3.32
N CYS A 35 5.93 0.98 -2.54
CA CYS A 35 6.21 0.93 -1.10
C CYS A 35 7.71 1.00 -0.80
N GLN A 36 8.55 0.31 -1.57
CA GLN A 36 10.00 0.41 -1.44
C GLN A 36 10.48 1.85 -1.68
N ILE A 37 9.98 2.50 -2.73
CA ILE A 37 10.33 3.89 -3.03
C ILE A 37 9.87 4.82 -1.90
N LEU A 38 8.66 4.65 -1.38
CA LEU A 38 8.15 5.47 -0.27
C LEU A 38 8.99 5.29 1.00
N HIS A 39 9.36 4.06 1.33
CA HIS A 39 10.05 3.76 2.57
C HIS A 39 11.56 4.04 2.50
N TYR A 40 12.21 3.69 1.38
CA TYR A 40 13.67 3.76 1.23
C TYR A 40 14.15 4.85 0.27
N GLY A 41 13.26 5.52 -0.46
CA GLY A 41 13.61 6.52 -1.46
C GLY A 41 14.09 5.93 -2.78
N GLN A 42 14.05 4.60 -2.94
CA GLN A 42 14.42 3.88 -4.14
C GLN A 42 13.85 2.46 -4.13
N ALA A 43 13.63 1.90 -5.32
CA ALA A 43 13.30 0.48 -5.48
C ALA A 43 14.55 -0.38 -5.22
N SER A 44 14.34 -1.63 -4.78
CA SER A 44 15.45 -2.59 -4.63
C SER A 44 16.16 -2.80 -5.96
N GLN A 45 17.50 -2.82 -5.94
CA GLN A 45 18.32 -3.15 -7.10
C GLN A 45 18.89 -4.55 -6.90
N GLY A 46 18.18 -5.55 -7.42
CA GLY A 46 18.46 -6.96 -7.10
C GLY A 46 17.95 -7.34 -5.70
N GLU A 47 18.71 -8.14 -4.98
CA GLU A 47 18.37 -8.60 -3.61
C GLU A 47 18.82 -7.62 -2.51
N VAL A 48 19.42 -6.48 -2.88
CA VAL A 48 19.96 -5.53 -1.91
C VAL A 48 19.09 -4.27 -1.86
N GLN A 49 18.52 -4.02 -0.68
CA GLN A 49 17.78 -2.81 -0.39
C GLN A 49 18.70 -1.76 0.24
N HIS A 50 18.76 -0.58 -0.38
CA HIS A 50 19.47 0.58 0.15
C HIS A 50 18.49 1.71 0.43
N THR A 51 18.80 2.53 1.44
CA THR A 51 18.09 3.78 1.71
C THR A 51 18.82 4.94 1.07
N THR A 52 18.11 5.77 0.31
CA THR A 52 18.65 7.00 -0.28
C THR A 52 19.10 7.94 0.85
N PRO A 53 20.35 8.43 0.87
CA PRO A 53 20.83 9.30 1.93
C PRO A 53 19.95 10.55 2.13
N GLY A 54 19.55 10.81 3.38
CA GLY A 54 18.66 11.93 3.72
C GLY A 54 17.18 11.71 3.39
N TRP A 55 16.80 10.54 2.86
CA TRP A 55 15.39 10.20 2.64
C TRP A 55 14.66 10.06 3.97
N LYS A 56 13.45 10.62 4.03
CA LYS A 56 12.52 10.41 5.14
C LYS A 56 11.45 9.41 4.69
N PRO A 57 11.34 8.24 5.34
CA PRO A 57 10.33 7.25 4.98
C PRO A 57 8.93 7.86 5.01
N ILE A 58 8.12 7.57 3.99
CA ILE A 58 6.73 7.99 3.88
C ILE A 58 5.84 6.75 4.08
N LYS A 59 4.90 6.82 5.03
CA LYS A 59 3.83 5.84 5.19
C LYS A 59 2.59 6.36 4.47
N HIS A 60 1.98 5.55 3.60
CA HIS A 60 0.85 5.98 2.77
C HIS A 60 -0.49 5.98 3.53
N ASN A 61 -0.67 5.02 4.44
CA ASN A 61 -1.86 4.76 5.27
C ASN A 61 -3.18 4.43 4.57
N ASP A 62 -3.38 4.80 3.30
CA ASP A 62 -4.64 4.60 2.59
C ASP A 62 -4.48 3.83 1.27
N ILE A 63 -3.79 2.68 1.30
CA ILE A 63 -3.62 1.82 0.12
C ILE A 63 -4.91 1.02 -0.09
N LYS A 64 -5.68 1.42 -1.10
CA LYS A 64 -6.93 0.77 -1.55
C LYS A 64 -7.09 0.91 -3.06
N ILE A 65 -7.96 0.10 -3.65
CA ILE A 65 -8.13 0.03 -5.11
C ILE A 65 -8.47 1.38 -5.75
N ASN A 66 -9.23 2.22 -5.07
CA ASN A 66 -9.61 3.56 -5.55
C ASN A 66 -8.42 4.52 -5.66
N ASN A 67 -7.33 4.25 -4.94
CA ASN A 67 -6.11 5.05 -4.90
C ASN A 67 -5.00 4.45 -5.77
N ILE A 68 -5.34 3.49 -6.64
CA ILE A 68 -4.43 2.85 -7.59
C ILE A 68 -4.90 3.19 -9.01
N PHE A 69 -4.23 4.14 -9.64
CA PHE A 69 -4.53 4.51 -11.02
C PHE A 69 -3.85 3.56 -12.02
N MET A 70 -4.46 3.42 -13.18
CA MET A 70 -3.92 2.67 -14.30
C MET A 70 -3.56 3.63 -15.44
N LYS A 71 -2.29 3.62 -15.83
CA LYS A 71 -1.84 4.26 -17.06
C LYS A 71 -1.87 3.23 -18.20
N PRO A 72 -2.54 3.52 -19.33
CA PRO A 72 -2.59 2.61 -20.47
C PRO A 72 -1.19 2.23 -20.96
N ALA A 73 -1.07 1.00 -21.46
CA ALA A 73 0.14 0.53 -22.14
C ALA A 73 0.41 1.39 -23.38
N VAL A 74 1.69 1.67 -23.65
CA VAL A 74 2.10 2.48 -24.82
C VAL A 74 2.22 1.60 -26.06
N GLN A 75 2.62 0.34 -25.89
CA GLN A 75 2.78 -0.62 -26.98
C GLN A 75 1.84 -1.80 -26.82
N GLU A 76 1.48 -2.41 -27.96
CA GLU A 76 0.66 -3.62 -27.99
C GLU A 76 1.39 -4.79 -27.32
N GLY A 77 0.72 -5.48 -26.40
CA GLY A 77 1.28 -6.61 -25.65
C GLY A 77 2.00 -6.24 -24.36
N GLU A 78 2.14 -4.94 -24.04
CA GLU A 78 2.61 -4.49 -22.72
C GLU A 78 1.46 -4.48 -21.70
N PHE A 79 1.79 -4.76 -20.45
CA PHE A 79 0.85 -4.51 -19.34
C PHE A 79 0.76 -3.01 -19.05
N PRO A 80 -0.41 -2.51 -18.59
CA PRO A 80 -0.53 -1.15 -18.12
C PRO A 80 0.38 -0.90 -16.90
N THR A 81 0.66 0.37 -16.64
CA THR A 81 1.42 0.79 -15.46
C THR A 81 0.46 1.18 -14.34
N PHE A 82 0.69 0.67 -13.14
CA PHE A 82 -0.09 1.00 -11.95
C PHE A 82 0.62 2.08 -11.14
N VAL A 83 -0.13 3.08 -10.68
CA VAL A 83 0.39 4.26 -9.98
C VAL A 83 -0.36 4.42 -8.67
N LEU A 84 0.37 4.37 -7.55
CA LEU A 84 -0.17 4.68 -6.23
C LEU A 84 -0.36 6.19 -6.09
N SER A 85 -1.45 6.60 -5.44
CA SER A 85 -1.90 7.99 -5.39
C SER A 85 -2.65 8.31 -4.11
N ASP A 86 -2.98 9.58 -3.95
CA ASP A 86 -3.69 10.13 -2.79
C ASP A 86 -2.89 10.01 -1.49
N PHE A 87 -1.96 10.95 -1.34
CA PHE A 87 -1.10 11.08 -0.16
C PHE A 87 -1.73 11.96 0.94
N GLY A 88 -3.04 12.20 0.90
CA GLY A 88 -3.73 13.04 1.87
C GLY A 88 -3.60 12.56 3.32
N GLU A 89 -3.53 11.25 3.51
CA GLU A 89 -3.36 10.57 4.81
C GLU A 89 -1.91 10.10 5.05
N SER A 90 -0.98 10.50 4.18
CA SER A 90 0.42 10.08 4.28
C SER A 90 1.21 10.94 5.24
N PHE A 91 2.18 10.31 5.91
CA PHE A 91 3.06 11.01 6.84
C PHE A 91 4.49 10.49 6.78
N THR A 92 5.43 11.33 7.21
CA THR A 92 6.80 10.95 7.50
C THR A 92 6.98 10.93 9.01
N ASP A 93 7.62 9.90 9.56
CA ASP A 93 7.99 9.92 10.98
C ASP A 93 8.85 11.17 11.24
N LEU A 94 8.41 12.02 12.18
CA LEU A 94 9.20 13.15 12.62
C LEU A 94 10.39 12.57 13.39
N ALA A 95 11.62 12.89 12.96
CA ALA A 95 12.80 12.57 13.75
C ALA A 95 12.59 13.20 15.13
N GLY A 96 12.55 12.37 16.18
CA GLY A 96 12.26 12.80 17.55
C GLY A 96 13.20 13.90 18.00
N THR A 97 12.81 15.15 17.79
CA THR A 97 13.34 16.30 18.52
C THR A 97 12.49 16.39 19.77
N GLU A 98 13.11 16.20 20.93
CA GLU A 98 12.50 15.89 22.23
C GLU A 98 11.43 16.87 22.79
N ASP A 99 10.91 17.83 22.02
CA ASP A 99 9.93 18.80 22.50
C ASP A 99 8.72 19.03 21.57
N VAL A 100 8.55 18.23 20.53
CA VAL A 100 7.32 18.23 19.72
C VAL A 100 6.61 16.92 19.95
N LYS A 101 5.46 16.94 20.65
CA LYS A 101 4.51 15.82 20.66
C LYS A 101 4.27 15.44 19.20
N SER A 102 4.82 14.31 18.80
CA SER A 102 4.69 13.85 17.44
C SER A 102 3.26 13.34 17.29
N ASP A 103 2.49 13.91 16.35
CA ASP A 103 1.12 13.47 16.09
C ASP A 103 1.12 12.22 15.20
N ASN A 104 2.09 11.33 15.46
CA ASN A 104 2.28 10.10 14.72
C ASN A 104 1.17 9.12 15.12
N PRO A 105 0.36 8.61 14.18
CA PRO A 105 -0.65 7.60 14.45
C PRO A 105 -0.11 6.39 15.22
N ASP A 106 1.16 6.03 15.03
CA ASP A 106 1.82 4.94 15.74
C ASP A 106 1.92 5.19 17.25
N GLU A 107 1.88 6.44 17.70
CA GLU A 107 1.84 6.79 19.14
C GLU A 107 0.45 6.56 19.77
N TYR A 108 -0.58 6.41 18.93
CA TYR A 108 -1.95 6.12 19.35
C TYR A 108 -2.39 4.70 19.02
N THR A 109 -1.58 3.93 18.29
CA THR A 109 -1.84 2.50 18.12
C THR A 109 -1.59 1.81 19.46
N LEU A 110 -2.66 1.34 20.08
CA LEU A 110 -2.60 0.48 21.25
C LEU A 110 -1.74 -0.73 20.90
N ASP A 111 -0.68 -0.98 21.67
CA ASP A 111 0.08 -2.22 21.57
C ASP A 111 -0.92 -3.39 21.58
N ALA A 112 -0.81 -4.27 20.59
CA ALA A 112 -1.66 -5.46 20.48
C ALA A 112 -1.57 -6.38 21.72
N ASP A 113 -0.61 -6.11 22.60
CA ASP A 113 -0.41 -6.76 23.90
C ASP A 113 -1.33 -6.25 25.01
N ILE A 114 -2.03 -5.11 24.81
CA ILE A 114 -3.23 -4.79 25.59
C ILE A 114 -4.38 -5.58 24.97
N ALA A 115 -4.26 -6.90 25.08
CA ALA A 115 -5.39 -7.80 24.96
C ALA A 115 -6.51 -7.20 25.81
N LEU A 116 -7.65 -6.97 25.16
CA LEU A 116 -8.94 -6.69 25.75
C LEU A 116 -9.31 -7.85 26.69
N LEU A 117 -8.64 -7.93 27.84
CA LEU A 117 -9.06 -8.79 28.92
C LEU A 117 -10.42 -8.22 29.36
N PRO A 118 -11.49 -9.01 29.30
CA PRO A 118 -12.73 -8.60 29.93
C PRO A 118 -12.42 -8.30 31.40
N PRO A 119 -13.04 -7.27 32.01
CA PRO A 119 -12.83 -7.00 33.42
C PRO A 119 -13.13 -8.28 34.19
N ASP A 120 -12.16 -8.75 34.97
CA ASP A 120 -12.34 -9.91 35.84
C ASP A 120 -13.65 -9.73 36.60
N THR A 121 -14.57 -10.68 36.42
CA THR A 121 -15.83 -10.69 37.16
C THR A 121 -15.50 -10.96 38.61
N ASP A 122 -15.43 -9.89 39.39
CA ASP A 122 -15.28 -9.93 40.84
C ASP A 122 -16.48 -10.69 41.42
N THR A 123 -16.27 -11.98 41.68
CA THR A 123 -17.26 -12.88 42.29
C THR A 123 -17.03 -12.94 43.80
N SER A 124 -16.93 -11.77 44.44
CA SER A 124 -17.02 -11.68 45.89
C SER A 124 -18.48 -11.43 46.28
N THR A 125 -19.22 -12.53 46.47
CA THR A 125 -20.53 -12.50 47.14
C THR A 125 -20.33 -12.32 48.64
N PRO A 126 -21.04 -11.39 49.31
CA PRO A 126 -20.97 -11.27 50.77
C PRO A 126 -21.88 -12.32 51.42
N THR A 127 -21.31 -13.10 52.36
CA THR A 127 -22.04 -13.80 53.43
C THR A 127 -21.65 -13.22 54.76
#